data_AF-A0A7W1I9P9-F1
#
_entry.id   AF-A0A7W1I9P9-F1
#
_cell.length_a   1.000
_cell.length_b   1.000
_cell.length_c   1.000
_cell.angle_alpha   90.00
_cell.angle_beta   90.00
_cell.angle_gamma   90.00
#
_symmetry.space_group_name_H-M   'P 1'
#
loop_
_entity.id
_entity.type
_entity.pdbx_description
1 polymer ?
#
loop_
_entity_poly.entity_id
_entity_poly.type
_entity_poly.pdbx_seq_one_letter_code
_entity_poly.pdbx_strand_id
1 'polypeptide(L)' 'VMAHADWIIDLGPEGGDGGGSVVVEGPPEVVAKRADSHTGRFLKRLLPA' A
#
# COMPACT_ATOMS: atom_id res chain seq x y z
N VAL A 1 0.40 11.33 6.50
CA VAL A 1 1.23 11.66 5.30
C VAL A 1 0.86 10.77 4.12
N MET A 2 1.02 9.44 4.19
CA MET A 2 0.76 8.54 3.05
C MET A 2 -0.63 8.68 2.40
N ALA A 3 -1.70 8.82 3.20
CA ALA A 3 -3.07 8.98 2.68
C ALA A 3 -3.31 10.29 1.89
N HIS A 4 -2.35 11.22 1.88
CA HIS A 4 -2.39 12.46 1.11
C HIS A 4 -1.41 12.47 -0.07
N ALA A 5 -0.73 11.35 -0.34
CA ALA A 5 0.18 11.24 -1.47
C ALA A 5 -0.61 11.10 -2.78
N ASP A 6 -0.11 11.68 -3.87
CA ASP A 6 -0.68 11.46 -5.21
C ASP A 6 -0.42 10.04 -5.72
N TRP A 7 0.70 9.45 -5.29
CA TRP A 7 1.13 8.11 -5.71
C TRP A 7 1.90 7.39 -4.60
N ILE A 8 1.68 6.09 -4.49
CA ILE A 8 2.37 5.20 -3.55
C ILE A 8 2.93 4.02 -4.34
N ILE A 9 4.17 3.62 -4.02
CA ILE A 9 4.77 2.36 -4.44
C ILE A 9 4.97 1.53 -3.16
N ASP A 10 4.24 0.42 -3.04
CA ASP A 10 4.29 -0.47 -1.88
C ASP A 10 5.23 -1.65 -2.16
N LEU A 11 6.21 -1.83 -1.27
CA LEU A 11 7.24 -2.86 -1.38
C LEU A 11 7.02 -3.96 -0.35
N GLY A 12 7.32 -5.19 -0.73
CA GLY A 12 7.16 -6.35 0.14
C GLY A 12 7.09 -7.65 -0.65
N PRO A 13 6.20 -8.59 -0.29
CA PRO A 13 5.17 -8.51 0.77
C PRO A 13 5.73 -8.57 2.20
N GLU A 14 6.92 -9.14 2.38
CA GLU A 14 7.59 -9.28 3.67
C GLU A 14 8.88 -8.44 3.72
N GLY A 15 9.59 -8.50 4.85
CA GLY A 15 10.94 -7.94 4.98
C GLY A 15 12.05 -8.96 4.63
N GLY A 16 13.25 -8.46 4.36
CA GLY A 16 14.41 -9.31 4.06
C GLY A 16 14.28 -10.08 2.75
N ASP A 17 14.66 -11.36 2.75
CA ASP A 17 14.64 -12.23 1.56
C ASP A 17 13.23 -12.43 0.97
N GLY A 18 12.18 -12.22 1.77
CA GLY A 18 10.78 -12.25 1.32
C GLY A 18 10.26 -10.92 0.77
N GLY A 19 11.12 -9.90 0.69
CA GLY A 19 10.78 -8.56 0.22
C GLY A 19 11.37 -8.21 -1.14
N GLY A 20 11.47 -6.90 -1.39
CA GLY A 20 12.15 -6.36 -2.58
C GLY A 20 11.33 -6.37 -3.87
N SER A 21 10.07 -6.80 -3.83
CA SER A 21 9.15 -6.74 -4.97
C SER A 21 8.15 -5.61 -4.82
N VAL A 22 7.71 -5.05 -5.95
CA VAL A 22 6.56 -4.12 -5.98
C VAL A 22 5.28 -4.96 -5.82
N VAL A 23 4.58 -4.76 -4.71
CA VAL A 23 3.31 -5.45 -4.42
C VAL A 23 2.17 -4.77 -5.16
N VAL A 24 2.14 -3.43 -5.07
CA VAL A 24 1.17 -2.57 -5.75
C VAL A 24 1.73 -1.16 -5.87
N GLU A 25 1.35 -0.47 -6.93
CA GLU A 25 1.60 0.96 -7.09
C GLU A 25 0.33 1.66 -7.59
N GLY A 26 0.15 2.92 -7.19
CA GLY A 26 -1.02 3.71 -7.57
C GLY A 26 -1.38 4.79 -6.55
N PRO A 27 -2.50 5.50 -6.79
CA PRO A 27 -3.08 6.41 -5.81
C PRO A 27 -3.43 5.65 -4.50
N PRO A 28 -3.52 6.35 -3.36
CA PRO A 28 -3.83 5.74 -2.07
C PRO A 28 -5.07 4.84 -2.07
N GLU A 29 -6.11 5.20 -2.84
CA GLU A 29 -7.35 4.44 -2.97
C GLU A 29 -7.16 3.11 -3.70
N VAL A 30 -6.19 3.04 -4.61
CA VAL A 30 -5.82 1.81 -5.31
C VAL A 30 -5.06 0.88 -4.37
N VAL A 31 -4.04 1.40 -3.68
CA VAL A 31 -3.27 0.63 -2.70
C VAL A 31 -4.17 0.12 -1.56
N ALA A 32 -5.12 0.92 -1.09
CA ALA A 32 -6.06 0.53 -0.03
C ALA A 32 -7.00 -0.64 -0.39
N LYS A 33 -7.24 -0.88 -1.68
CA LYS A 33 -8.07 -2.00 -2.15
C LYS A 33 -7.30 -3.32 -2.23
N ARG A 34 -5.97 -3.26 -2.15
CA ARG A 34 -5.08 -4.41 -2.33
C ARG A 34 -4.95 -5.19 -1.02
N ALA A 35 -5.44 -6.43 -0.98
CA ALA A 35 -5.56 -7.22 0.26
C ALA A 35 -4.24 -7.82 0.76
N ASP A 36 -3.31 -8.13 -0.14
CA ASP A 36 -1.95 -8.64 0.16
C ASP A 36 -1.00 -7.51 0.62
N SER A 37 -1.30 -6.27 0.26
CA SER A 37 -0.57 -5.08 0.74
C SER A 37 -0.82 -4.86 2.24
N HIS A 38 0.25 -4.99 3.02
CA HIS A 38 0.23 -4.66 4.44
C HIS A 38 -0.15 -3.19 4.65
N THR A 39 0.46 -2.30 3.86
CA THR A 39 0.16 -0.88 3.81
C THR A 39 -1.32 -0.60 3.47
N GLY A 40 -1.85 -1.27 2.46
CA GLY A 40 -3.24 -1.15 1.99
C GLY A 40 -4.26 -1.42 3.09
N ARG A 41 -4.03 -2.44 3.93
CA ARG A 41 -4.90 -2.76 5.08
C ARG A 41 -4.99 -1.61 6.10
N PHE A 42 -3.94 -0.82 6.26
CA PHE A 42 -3.97 0.37 7.12
C PHE A 42 -4.57 1.58 6.40
N LEU A 43 -4.18 1.83 5.15
CA LEU A 43 -4.71 2.94 4.34
C LEU A 43 -6.23 2.89 4.24
N LYS A 44 -6.82 1.71 4.04
CA LYS A 44 -8.27 1.53 3.96
C LYS A 44 -9.05 2.09 5.16
N ARG A 45 -8.44 2.13 6.35
CA ARG A 45 -9.07 2.66 7.57
C ARG A 45 -8.93 4.18 7.73
N LEU A 46 -8.02 4.79 6.99
CA LEU A 46 -7.70 6.21 7.08
C LEU A 46 -8.33 7.02 5.95
N LEU A 47 -8.69 6.37 4.85
CA LEU A 47 -9.38 7.01 3.73
C LEU A 47 -10.88 7.20 4.05
N PRO A 48 -11.47 8.33 3.63
CA PRO A 48 -12.91 8.52 3.70
C PRO A 48 -13.65 7.48 2.85
N ALA A 49 -14.90 7.21 3.23
CA ALA A 49 -15.79 6.29 2.52
C ALA A 49 -16.23 6.84 1.15
#